data_AF-A0A562KJA6-F1
#
_entry.id   AF-A0A562KJA6-F1
#
_cell.length_a   1.000
_cell.length_b   1.000
_cell.length_c   1.000
_cell.angle_alpha   90.00
_cell.angle_beta   90.00
_cell.angle_gamma   90.00
#
_symmetry.space_group_name_H-M   'P 1'
#
loop_
_entity.id
_entity.type
_entity.pdbx_description
1 polymer ?
#
loop_
_entity_poly.entity_id
_entity_poly.type
_entity_poly.pdbx_seq_one_letter_code
_entity_poly.pdbx_strand_id
1 'polypeptide(L)'
;MTTKNKIYLFLSILVLLLTFVGIFQNFDTIHFIGFETEIIWIPIWIAIVVLPLLNLYEIAVNQDDYSKYYWLSLFCNVISIFFILRHFKIELLNL
;
A
#
# COMPACT_ATOMS: atom_id res chain seq x y z
N MET A 1 -0.59 10.16 -20.71
CA MET A 1 -0.44 10.38 -19.25
C MET A 1 -1.61 9.80 -18.43
N THR A 2 -2.80 9.66 -19.00
CA THR A 2 -4.05 9.19 -18.34
C THR A 2 -4.18 7.69 -18.06
N THR A 3 -3.28 6.85 -18.57
CA THR A 3 -3.30 5.41 -18.27
C THR A 3 -2.50 5.10 -17.00
N LYS A 4 -1.34 5.75 -16.83
CA LYS A 4 -0.42 5.51 -15.73
C LYS A 4 -1.04 5.83 -14.36
N ASN A 5 -1.69 6.99 -14.26
CA ASN A 5 -2.37 7.40 -13.03
C ASN A 5 -3.53 6.48 -12.63
N LYS A 6 -4.28 5.95 -13.61
CA LYS A 6 -5.33 4.95 -13.37
C LYS A 6 -4.74 3.62 -12.92
N ILE A 7 -3.60 3.19 -13.47
CA ILE A 7 -2.90 1.99 -13.03
C ILE A 7 -2.45 2.16 -11.57
N TYR A 8 -1.87 3.31 -11.22
CA TYR A 8 -1.40 3.55 -9.84
C TYR A 8 -2.58 3.55 -8.85
N LEU A 9 -3.72 4.13 -9.24
CA LEU A 9 -4.93 4.08 -8.44
C LEU A 9 -5.45 2.65 -8.28
N PHE A 10 -5.54 1.91 -9.39
CA PHE A 10 -5.98 0.52 -9.37
C PHE A 10 -5.10 -0.33 -8.44
N LEU A 11 -3.77 -0.23 -8.56
CA LEU A 11 -2.83 -0.94 -7.71
C LEU A 11 -2.97 -0.54 -6.24
N SER A 12 -3.17 0.76 -5.96
CA SER A 12 -3.35 1.25 -4.60
C SER A 12 -4.64 0.76 -3.96
N ILE A 13 -5.74 0.70 -4.72
CA ILE A 13 -7.01 0.12 -4.27
C ILE A 13 -6.85 -1.40 -4.07
N LEU A 14 -6.19 -2.09 -5.00
CA LEU A 14 -5.95 -3.53 -4.89
C LEU A 14 -5.16 -3.87 -3.63
N VAL A 15 -4.11 -3.11 -3.32
CA VAL A 15 -3.32 -3.28 -2.09
C VAL A 15 -4.16 -3.03 -0.84
N LEU A 16 -5.03 -2.02 -0.86
CA LEU A 16 -5.96 -1.78 0.25
C LEU A 16 -6.93 -2.95 0.46
N LEU A 17 -7.48 -3.50 -0.62
CA LEU A 17 -8.34 -4.68 -0.54
C LEU A 17 -7.58 -5.91 -0.03
N LEU A 18 -6.37 -6.16 -0.55
CA LEU A 18 -5.51 -7.24 -0.07
C LEU A 18 -5.12 -7.07 1.40
N THR A 19 -4.91 -5.83 1.86
CA THR A 19 -4.67 -5.52 3.27
C THR A 19 -5.86 -5.96 4.12
N PHE A 20 -7.08 -5.62 3.74
CA PHE A 20 -8.27 -6.09 4.46
C PHE A 20 -8.40 -7.61 4.42
N VAL A 21 -8.15 -8.24 3.27
CA VAL A 21 -8.17 -9.70 3.15
C VAL A 21 -7.15 -10.33 4.09
N GLY A 22 -5.91 -9.84 4.15
CA GLY A 22 -4.88 -10.32 5.07
C GLY A 22 -5.21 -10.08 6.55
N ILE A 23 -5.98 -9.04 6.87
CA ILE A 23 -6.43 -8.79 8.25
C ILE A 23 -7.53 -9.77 8.68
N PHE A 24 -8.47 -10.09 7.77
CA PHE A 24 -9.68 -10.85 8.11
C PHE A 24 -9.59 -12.35 7.84
N GLN A 25 -8.62 -12.80 7.05
CA GLN A 25 -8.44 -14.20 6.70
C GLN A 25 -7.05 -14.69 7.12
N ASN A 26 -6.97 -15.95 7.52
CA ASN A 26 -5.69 -16.60 7.82
C ASN A 26 -5.11 -17.19 6.54
N PHE A 27 -3.80 -17.03 6.36
CA PHE A 27 -3.06 -17.58 5.23
C PHE A 27 -1.93 -18.48 5.71
N ASP A 28 -1.42 -19.34 4.83
CA ASP A 28 -0.30 -20.20 5.16
C ASP A 28 0.94 -19.36 5.53
N THR A 29 1.55 -19.70 6.65
CA THR A 29 2.81 -19.11 7.10
C THR A 29 3.98 -19.73 6.36
N ILE A 30 4.89 -18.88 5.89
CA ILE A 30 6.13 -19.29 5.26
C ILE A 30 7.31 -18.67 5.99
N HIS A 31 8.43 -19.39 5.98
CA HIS A 31 9.69 -18.88 6.50
C HIS A 31 10.39 -18.07 5.40
N PHE A 32 10.40 -16.75 5.56
CA PHE A 32 10.96 -15.81 4.59
C PHE A 32 12.03 -14.95 5.26
N ILE A 33 13.27 -14.96 4.75
CA ILE A 33 14.40 -14.13 5.24
C ILE A 33 14.55 -14.17 6.78
N GLY A 34 14.43 -15.36 7.39
CA GLY A 34 14.64 -15.53 8.83
C GLY A 34 13.46 -15.14 9.73
N PHE A 35 12.29 -14.86 9.17
CA PHE A 35 11.06 -14.62 9.93
C PHE A 35 9.87 -15.41 9.36
N GLU A 36 8.89 -15.69 10.20
CA GLU A 36 7.63 -16.30 9.81
C GLU A 36 6.62 -15.22 9.43
N THR A 37 6.06 -15.30 8.22
CA THR A 37 5.02 -14.37 7.75
C THR A 37 4.00 -15.12 6.91
N GLU A 38 2.74 -14.70 6.94
CA GLU A 38 1.76 -15.27 6.03
C GLU A 38 2.03 -14.82 4.60
N ILE A 39 1.85 -15.72 3.64
CA ILE A 39 2.24 -15.51 2.25
C ILE A 39 1.60 -14.26 1.61
N ILE A 40 0.40 -13.87 2.06
CA ILE A 40 -0.31 -12.68 1.55
C ILE A 40 0.42 -11.37 1.91
N TRP A 41 1.15 -11.33 3.02
CA TRP A 41 1.78 -10.11 3.50
C TRP A 41 2.99 -9.69 2.66
N ILE A 42 3.67 -10.64 2.02
CA ILE A 42 4.86 -10.37 1.21
C ILE A 42 4.58 -9.37 0.07
N PRO A 43 3.63 -9.62 -0.85
CA PRO A 43 3.33 -8.65 -1.90
C PRO A 43 2.76 -7.34 -1.35
N ILE A 44 2.01 -7.38 -0.24
CA ILE A 44 1.47 -6.18 0.41
C ILE A 44 2.60 -5.29 0.92
N TRP A 45 3.57 -5.84 1.65
CA TRP A 45 4.73 -5.10 2.18
C TRP A 45 5.55 -4.43 1.09
N ILE A 46 5.78 -5.13 -0.03
CA ILE A 46 6.51 -4.53 -1.16
C ILE A 46 5.72 -3.37 -1.74
N ALA A 47 4.44 -3.58 -2.02
CA ALA A 47 3.61 -2.57 -2.67
C ALA A 47 3.39 -1.34 -1.78
N ILE A 48 3.28 -1.53 -0.47
CA ILE A 48 3.03 -0.44 0.46
C ILE A 48 4.21 0.49 0.65
N VAL A 49 5.43 0.01 0.40
CA VAL A 49 6.63 0.86 0.38
C VAL A 49 6.77 1.55 -0.97
N VAL A 50 6.60 0.82 -2.08
CA VAL A 50 6.90 1.33 -3.42
C VAL A 50 5.83 2.28 -3.95
N LEU A 51 4.54 1.93 -3.85
CA LEU A 51 3.45 2.72 -4.43
C LEU A 51 3.34 4.16 -3.90
N PRO A 52 3.39 4.44 -2.59
CA PRO A 52 3.30 5.82 -2.11
C PRO A 52 4.49 6.66 -2.58
N LEU A 53 5.70 6.09 -2.66
CA LEU A 53 6.87 6.79 -3.19
C LEU A 53 6.70 7.13 -4.67
N LEU A 54 6.18 6.19 -5.47
CA LEU A 54 5.86 6.45 -6.88
C LEU A 54 4.77 7.51 -7.04
N ASN A 55 3.71 7.46 -6.24
CA ASN A 55 2.65 8.48 -6.26
C ASN A 55 3.19 9.87 -5.88
N LEU A 56 4.02 9.96 -4.84
CA LEU A 56 4.68 11.20 -4.43
C LEU A 56 5.61 11.74 -5.52
N TYR A 57 6.40 10.88 -6.15
CA TYR A 57 7.27 11.26 -7.27
C TYR A 57 6.46 11.88 -8.43
N GLU A 58 5.38 11.24 -8.85
CA GLU A 58 4.53 11.75 -9.93
C GLU A 58 3.86 13.08 -9.57
N ILE A 59 3.44 13.25 -8.30
CA ILE A 59 2.86 14.51 -7.81
C ILE A 59 3.94 15.62 -7.81
N ALA A 60 5.15 15.31 -7.35
CA ALA A 60 6.23 16.28 -7.23
C ALA A 60 6.77 16.76 -8.58
N VAL A 61 6.83 15.87 -9.58
CA VAL A 61 7.35 16.17 -10.92
C VAL A 61 6.31 16.82 -11.83
N ASN A 62 5.02 16.50 -11.67
CA ASN A 62 3.95 16.99 -12.57
C ASN A 62 3.06 18.03 -11.86
N GLN A 63 3.64 19.13 -11.37
CA GLN A 63 2.92 20.13 -10.57
C GLN A 63 1.85 20.89 -11.38
N ASP A 64 2.10 21.11 -12.67
CA ASP A 64 1.20 21.88 -13.55
C ASP A 64 -0.02 21.08 -14.01
N ASP A 65 0.02 19.74 -13.93
CA ASP A 65 -1.06 18.83 -14.33
C ASP A 65 -1.60 18.06 -13.11
N TYR A 66 -2.35 18.79 -12.27
CA TYR A 66 -2.94 18.23 -11.06
C TYR A 66 -3.77 16.98 -11.36
N SER A 67 -3.25 15.82 -10.96
CA SER A 67 -3.94 14.54 -11.15
C SER A 67 -4.61 14.07 -9.85
N LYS A 68 -5.94 14.23 -9.78
CA LYS A 68 -6.77 13.68 -8.69
C LYS A 68 -6.52 12.19 -8.45
N TYR A 69 -6.18 11.45 -9.51
CA TYR A 69 -5.89 10.02 -9.43
C TYR A 69 -4.65 9.70 -8.61
N TYR A 70 -3.53 10.43 -8.76
CA TYR A 70 -2.33 10.19 -7.95
C TYR A 70 -2.55 10.54 -6.48
N TRP A 71 -3.25 11.64 -6.22
CA TRP A 71 -3.62 12.02 -4.85
C TRP A 71 -4.55 11.00 -4.19
N LEU A 72 -5.55 10.50 -4.91
CA LEU A 72 -6.43 9.44 -4.42
C LEU A 72 -5.67 8.12 -4.21
N SER A 73 -4.72 7.80 -5.10
CA SER A 73 -3.84 6.63 -4.96
C SER A 73 -3.00 6.72 -3.67
N LEU A 74 -2.39 7.88 -3.44
CA LEU A 74 -1.60 8.14 -2.24
C LEU A 74 -2.46 8.04 -0.97
N PHE A 75 -3.69 8.58 -1.00
CA PHE A 75 -4.63 8.45 0.11
C PHE A 75 -4.95 6.98 0.41
N CYS A 76 -5.23 6.15 -0.61
CA CYS A 76 -5.40 4.71 -0.43
C CYS A 76 -4.16 4.06 0.19
N ASN A 77 -2.94 4.41 -0.25
CA ASN A 77 -1.71 3.88 0.34
C ASN A 77 -1.55 4.27 1.81
N VAL A 78 -1.84 5.52 2.19
CA VAL A 78 -1.79 5.98 3.58
C VAL A 78 -2.79 5.21 4.45
N ILE A 79 -4.01 4.98 3.97
CA ILE A 79 -4.99 4.15 4.67
C ILE A 79 -4.47 2.73 4.86
N SER A 80 -3.93 2.11 3.80
CA SER A 80 -3.31 0.78 3.93
C SER A 80 -2.22 0.78 4.99
N ILE A 81 -1.34 1.79 5.01
CA ILE A 81 -0.22 1.87 5.95
C ILE A 81 -0.75 1.91 7.37
N PHE A 82 -1.75 2.76 7.63
CA PHE A 82 -2.39 2.84 8.94
C PHE A 82 -2.93 1.48 9.42
N PHE A 83 -3.65 0.75 8.57
CA PHE A 83 -4.20 -0.56 8.93
C PHE A 83 -3.12 -1.62 9.16
N ILE A 84 -2.06 -1.63 8.36
CA ILE A 84 -0.93 -2.56 8.55
C ILE A 84 -0.21 -2.27 9.85
N LEU A 85 0.15 -1.01 10.11
CA LEU A 85 0.80 -0.60 11.35
C LEU A 85 -0.03 -1.02 12.56
N ARG A 86 -1.35 -0.83 12.50
CA ARG A 86 -2.28 -1.25 13.55
C ARG A 86 -2.34 -2.77 13.71
N HIS A 87 -2.43 -3.52 12.62
CA HIS A 87 -2.51 -4.98 12.64
C HIS A 87 -1.26 -5.61 13.26
N PHE A 88 -0.08 -5.17 12.84
CA PHE A 88 1.21 -5.66 13.36
C PHE A 88 1.62 -5.02 14.68
N LYS A 89 0.79 -4.14 15.26
CA LYS A 89 1.06 -3.41 16.51
C LYS A 89 2.42 -2.69 16.50
N ILE A 90 2.78 -2.13 15.35
CA ILE A 90 4.02 -1.36 15.22
C ILE A 90 3.87 -0.08 16.06
N GLU A 91 4.83 0.20 16.94
CA GLU A 91 4.78 1.23 17.99
C GLU A 91 4.66 2.69 17.50
N LEU A 92 4.49 2.90 16.19
CA LEU A 92 4.29 4.22 15.59
C LEU A 92 2.91 4.83 15.90
N LEU A 93 1.92 4.01 16.23
CA LEU A 93 0.50 4.37 16.42
C LEU A 93 -0.01 3.96 17.82
N ASN A 94 0.76 4.26 18.87
CA ASN A 94 0.30 4.15 20.26
C ASN A 94 -0.75 5.24 20.58
N LEU A 95 -1.94 5.07 20.01
CA LEU A 95 -3.16 5.84 20.27
C LEU A 95 -4.20 4.94 20.96
#